data_AF-A0A0Q8XPT3-F1
#
_entry.id   AF-A0A0Q8XPT3-F1
#
_cell.length_a   1.000
_cell.length_b   1.000
_cell.length_c   1.000
_cell.angle_alpha   90.00
_cell.angle_beta   90.00
_cell.angle_gamma   90.00
#
_symmetry.space_group_name_H-M   'P 1'
#
loop_
_entity.id
_entity.type
_entity.pdbx_description
1 polymer ?
#
loop_
_entity_poly.entity_id
_entity_poly.type
_entity_poly.pdbx_seq_one_letter_code
_entity_poly.pdbx_strand_id
1 'polypeptide(L)' 'MEMTMLSFQLSRALAQGRAASERPENRAALLVTLLRKRAAAYNAGAHDLEALLRDQIRWALPIERER' A
#
# COMPACT_ATOMS: atom_id res chain seq x y z
N MET A 1 22.11 18.41 -12.59
CA MET A 1 21.81 18.38 -11.14
C MET A 1 20.34 18.04 -10.84
N GLU A 2 19.62 17.32 -11.72
CA GLU A 2 18.22 16.91 -11.47
C GLU A 2 18.09 15.49 -10.87
N MET A 3 19.01 14.58 -11.21
CA MET A 3 18.97 13.16 -10.80
C MET A 3 19.03 12.97 -9.27
N THR A 4 19.62 13.95 -8.55
CA THR A 4 19.73 13.97 -7.09
C THR A 4 18.45 14.39 -6.38
N MET A 5 17.56 15.17 -7.00
CA MET A 5 16.30 15.56 -6.37
C MET A 5 15.28 14.43 -6.41
N LEU A 6 15.16 13.73 -7.55
CA LEU A 6 14.26 12.59 -7.71
C LEU A 6 14.62 11.44 -6.76
N SER A 7 15.91 11.14 -6.61
CA SER A 7 16.37 10.13 -5.65
C SER A 7 16.11 10.53 -4.20
N PHE A 8 16.29 11.80 -3.84
CA PHE A 8 15.98 12.31 -2.50
C PHE A 8 14.47 12.23 -2.18
N GLN A 9 13.61 12.62 -3.14
CA GLN A 9 12.15 12.53 -2.98
C GLN A 9 11.70 11.07 -2.82
N LEU A 10 12.27 10.15 -3.60
CA LEU A 10 12.00 8.72 -3.49
C LEU A 10 12.45 8.15 -2.15
N SER A 11 13.69 8.43 -1.72
CA SER A 11 14.20 8.01 -0.42
C SER A 11 13.36 8.55 0.74
N ARG A 12 12.91 9.81 0.64
CA ARG A 12 12.02 10.43 1.64
C ARG A 12 10.63 9.78 1.66
N ALA A 13 10.05 9.50 0.50
CA ALA A 13 8.78 8.77 0.40
C ALA A 13 8.89 7.35 0.98
N LEU A 14 9.99 6.65 0.72
CA LEU A 14 10.27 5.32 1.28
C LEU A 14 10.51 5.35 2.79
N ALA A 15 11.19 6.39 3.30
CA ALA A 15 11.40 6.57 4.73
C ALA A 15 10.08 6.88 5.44
N GLN A 16 9.23 7.74 4.87
CA GLN A 16 7.90 8.03 5.41
C GLN A 16 6.98 6.81 5.38
N GLY A 17 7.03 6.01 4.30
CA GLY A 17 6.29 4.75 4.22
C GLY A 17 6.69 3.69 5.24
N ARG A 18 7.91 3.78 5.80
CA ARG A 18 8.41 2.88 6.86
C ARG A 18 8.29 3.46 8.27
N ALA A 19 8.36 4.78 8.41
CA ALA A 19 8.40 5.47 9.70
C ALA A 19 7.02 5.68 10.34
N ALA A 20 5.94 5.65 9.55
CA ALA A 20 4.61 5.90 10.06
C ALA A 20 3.59 4.98 9.37
N SER A 21 3.43 3.78 9.89
CA SER A 21 2.11 3.19 9.86
C SER A 21 1.85 2.72 11.26
N GLU A 22 1.05 3.48 12.01
CA GLU A 22 0.38 2.95 13.18
C GLU A 22 -0.19 1.58 12.79
N ARG A 23 0.10 0.58 13.63
CA ARG A 23 -0.40 -0.77 13.39
C ARG A 23 -1.92 -0.65 13.28
N PRO A 24 -2.54 -1.15 12.19
CA PRO A 24 -3.98 -1.03 12.03
C PRO A 24 -4.67 -1.64 13.25
N GLU A 25 -5.55 -0.87 13.88
CA GLU A 25 -6.23 -1.26 15.12
C GLU A 25 -7.06 -2.55 14.94
N ASN A 26 -7.57 -2.76 13.75
CA ASN A 26 -8.34 -3.94 13.39
C ASN A 26 -8.23 -4.25 11.89
N ARG A 27 -8.75 -5.42 11.50
CA ARG A 27 -8.69 -5.91 10.11
C ARG A 27 -9.40 -4.97 9.12
N ALA A 28 -10.49 -4.32 9.52
CA ALA A 28 -11.20 -3.37 8.66
C ALA A 28 -10.33 -2.14 8.36
N ALA A 29 -9.65 -1.59 9.37
CA ALA A 29 -8.70 -0.49 9.20
C ALA A 29 -7.52 -0.87 8.29
N LEU A 30 -7.03 -2.12 8.38
CA LEU A 30 -6.02 -2.63 7.46
C LEU A 30 -6.55 -2.69 6.02
N LEU A 31 -7.75 -3.23 5.80
CA LEU A 31 -8.36 -3.32 4.48
C LEU A 31 -8.56 -1.94 3.84
N VAL A 32 -9.06 -0.96 4.59
CA VAL A 32 -9.19 0.44 4.13
C VAL A 32 -7.84 1.00 3.68
N THR A 33 -6.78 0.75 4.46
CA THR A 33 -5.43 1.20 4.14
C THR A 33 -4.91 0.56 2.86
N LEU A 34 -5.08 -0.77 2.70
CA LEU A 34 -4.66 -1.48 1.49
C LEU A 34 -5.43 -1.02 0.25
N LEU A 35 -6.74 -0.79 0.37
CA LEU A 35 -7.58 -0.28 -0.73
C LEU A 35 -7.14 1.12 -1.17
N ARG A 36 -6.85 2.03 -0.23
CA ARG A 36 -6.31 3.37 -0.55
C ARG A 36 -4.96 3.28 -1.26
N LYS A 37 -4.05 2.44 -0.76
CA LYS A 37 -2.75 2.20 -1.42
C LYS A 37 -2.92 1.67 -2.84
N ARG A 38 -3.87 0.76 -3.05
CA ARG A 38 -4.16 0.22 -4.38
C ARG A 38 -4.68 1.30 -5.33
N ALA A 39 -5.60 2.15 -4.88
CA ALA A 39 -6.10 3.25 -5.68
C ALA A 39 -4.98 4.22 -6.08
N ALA A 40 -4.07 4.54 -5.15
CA ALA A 40 -2.88 5.34 -5.45
C ALA A 40 -1.95 4.66 -6.47
N ALA A 41 -1.70 3.35 -6.34
CA ALA A 41 -0.88 2.59 -7.28
C ALA A 41 -1.49 2.58 -8.69
N TYR A 42 -2.80 2.37 -8.79
CA TYR A 42 -3.55 2.43 -10.05
C TYR A 42 -3.42 3.82 -10.70
N ASN A 43 -3.66 4.89 -9.94
CA ASN A 43 -3.57 6.26 -10.44
C ASN A 43 -2.15 6.65 -10.88
N ALA A 44 -1.13 6.04 -10.28
CA ALA A 44 0.27 6.24 -10.65
C ALA A 44 0.75 5.34 -11.82
N GLY A 45 -0.11 4.44 -12.34
CA GLY A 45 0.29 3.46 -13.36
C GLY A 45 1.27 2.39 -12.86
N ALA A 46 1.37 2.21 -11.53
CA ALA A 46 2.31 1.27 -10.91
C ALA A 46 1.71 -0.15 -10.88
N HIS A 47 1.62 -0.80 -12.05
CA HIS A 47 0.91 -2.06 -12.25
C HIS A 47 1.41 -3.21 -11.35
N ASP A 48 2.72 -3.37 -11.18
CA ASP A 48 3.29 -4.42 -10.33
C ASP A 48 2.91 -4.23 -8.86
N LEU A 49 2.94 -2.98 -8.40
CA LEU A 49 2.53 -2.62 -7.04
C LEU A 49 1.02 -2.82 -6.85
N GLU A 50 0.20 -2.47 -7.86
CA GLU A 50 -1.24 -2.72 -7.82
C GLU A 50 -1.54 -4.22 -7.71
N ALA A 51 -0.86 -5.07 -8.50
CA ALA A 51 -1.04 -6.52 -8.47
C ALA A 51 -0.71 -7.10 -7.08
N LEU A 52 0.44 -6.72 -6.52
CA LEU A 52 0.86 -7.14 -5.19
C LEU A 52 -0.14 -6.69 -4.10
N LEU A 53 -0.68 -5.47 -4.20
CA LEU A 53 -1.70 -4.99 -3.26
C LEU A 53 -3.03 -5.74 -3.41
N ARG A 54 -3.43 -6.15 -4.62
CA ARG A 54 -4.62 -6.98 -4.84
C ARG A 54 -4.49 -8.33 -4.14
N ASP A 55 -3.32 -8.95 -4.24
CA ASP A 55 -3.08 -10.22 -3.55
C ASP A 55 -3.15 -10.03 -2.03
N GLN A 56 -2.47 -9.02 -1.48
CA GLN A 56 -2.55 -8.72 -0.04
C GLN A 56 -3.98 -8.48 0.45
N ILE A 57 -4.80 -7.77 -0.34
CA ILE A 57 -6.22 -7.57 -0.02
C ILE A 57 -6.93 -8.92 0.01
N ARG A 58 -6.70 -9.78 -0.98
CA ARG A 58 -7.31 -11.12 -1.05
C ARG A 58 -6.98 -11.96 0.18
N TRP A 59 -5.73 -11.91 0.64
CA TRP A 59 -5.30 -12.59 1.87
C TRP A 59 -5.93 -11.99 3.16
N ALA A 60 -6.25 -10.70 3.15
CA ALA A 60 -6.83 -10.02 4.31
C ALA A 60 -8.35 -10.21 4.44
N LEU A 61 -9.06 -10.54 3.35
CA LEU A 61 -10.50 -10.78 3.36
C LEU A 61 -10.87 -11.99 4.24
N PRO A 62 -12.03 -11.95 4.92
CA PRO A 62 -12.52 -13.12 5.63
C PRO A 62 -12.84 -14.24 4.64
N ILE A 63 -12.44 -15.47 4.99
CA ILE A 63 -12.95 -16.67 4.31
C ILE A 63 -14.34 -16.89 4.89
N GLU A 64 -15.38 -16.64 4.10
CA GLU A 64 -16.74 -17.08 4.42
C GLU A 64 -16.69 -18.61 4.56
N ARG A 65 -16.73 -19.10 5.81
CA ARG A 65 -16.92 -20.53 6.09
C ARG A 65 -18.43 -20.72 6.16
N GLU A 66 -18.99 -21.30 5.11
CA GLU A 66 -20.37 -21.78 5.07
C GLU A 66 -20.66 -22.53 6.37
N ARG A 67 -21.65 -22.05 7.14
CA ARG A 67 -22.12 -22.67 8.38
C ARG A 67 -23.17 -23.71 8.08
#